data_AF-A0A936C3Z1-F1
#
_entry.id   AF-A0A936C3Z1-F1
#
_cell.length_a   1.000
_cell.length_b   1.000
_cell.length_c   1.000
_cell.angle_alpha   90.00
_cell.angle_beta   90.00
_cell.angle_gamma   90.00
#
_symmetry.space_group_name_H-M   'P 1'
#
loop_
_entity.id
_entity.type
_entity.pdbx_description
1 polymer ?
#
loop_
_entity_poly.entity_id
_entity_poly.type
_entity_poly.pdbx_seq_one_letter_code
_entity_poly.pdbx_strand_id
1 'polypeptide(L)'
;MRGHPCQYVKSLGGHRVLVVTDPGLASAGVITPARRSLEGAGIGVEVFSDVRADPPESVVAGAVQAATACAAEVIVGLGGGSSMDTAKLAALLARTPQPLDNVYGIDRARGPTAAHPGAHHGRHRFRKSLPSPSSRRPPTRRRA
;
A
#
# COMPACT_ATOMS: atom_id res chain seq x y z
N MET A 1 15.92 -11.33 11.57
CA MET A 1 15.65 -11.68 10.16
C MET A 1 16.28 -10.61 9.27
N ARG A 2 17.29 -10.93 8.47
CA ARG A 2 17.85 -9.97 7.50
C ARG A 2 16.89 -9.95 6.31
N GLY A 3 16.02 -8.96 6.25
CA GLY A 3 15.12 -8.79 5.10
C GLY A 3 15.96 -8.46 3.86
N HIS A 4 15.70 -9.13 2.75
CA HIS A 4 16.27 -8.81 1.44
C HIS A 4 15.23 -8.01 0.64
N PRO A 5 15.11 -6.68 0.83
CA PRO A 5 14.07 -5.88 0.18
C PRO A 5 14.11 -6.02 -1.34
N CYS A 6 15.30 -6.21 -1.93
CA CYS A 6 15.44 -6.48 -3.36
C CYS A 6 14.84 -7.82 -3.81
N GLN A 7 14.94 -8.89 -3.01
CA GLN A 7 14.31 -10.17 -3.34
C GLN A 7 12.79 -10.06 -3.30
N TYR A 8 12.25 -9.35 -2.30
CA TYR A 8 10.82 -9.15 -2.17
C TYR A 8 10.26 -8.30 -3.33
N VAL A 9 10.91 -7.18 -3.66
CA VAL A 9 10.51 -6.35 -4.82
C VAL A 9 10.59 -7.14 -6.12
N LYS A 10 11.63 -7.97 -6.31
CA LYS A 10 11.76 -8.84 -7.50
C LYS A 10 10.71 -9.95 -7.54
N SER A 11 10.35 -10.55 -6.40
CA SER A 11 9.25 -11.53 -6.36
C SER A 11 7.91 -10.88 -6.67
N LEU A 12 7.80 -9.57 -6.41
CA LEU A 12 6.70 -8.75 -6.88
C LEU A 12 6.87 -8.28 -8.35
N GLY A 13 7.80 -8.83 -9.14
CA GLY A 13 8.01 -8.44 -10.54
C GLY A 13 8.35 -6.95 -10.73
N GLY A 14 8.78 -6.26 -9.68
CA GLY A 14 9.06 -4.82 -9.70
C GLY A 14 10.49 -4.52 -10.11
N HIS A 15 10.65 -3.57 -11.01
CA HIS A 15 11.92 -2.99 -11.45
C HIS A 15 12.03 -1.49 -11.14
N ARG A 16 10.90 -0.82 -10.87
CA ARG A 16 10.85 0.59 -10.45
C ARG A 16 10.01 0.74 -9.18
N VAL A 17 10.60 1.32 -8.15
CA VAL A 17 10.01 1.49 -6.82
C VAL A 17 9.89 2.96 -6.49
N LEU A 18 8.73 3.38 -5.97
CA LEU A 18 8.59 4.64 -5.25
C LEU A 18 8.56 4.37 -3.74
N VAL A 19 9.44 5.04 -2.99
CA VAL A 19 9.37 5.08 -1.53
C VAL A 19 8.70 6.38 -1.10
N VAL A 20 7.63 6.28 -0.32
CA VAL A 20 6.88 7.41 0.24
C VAL A 20 7.19 7.50 1.74
N THR A 21 7.73 8.63 2.19
CA THR A 21 8.18 8.83 3.57
C THR A 21 8.00 10.28 4.05
N ASP A 22 8.30 10.52 5.32
CA ASP A 22 8.35 11.86 5.91
C ASP A 22 9.79 12.43 5.93
N PRO A 23 9.96 13.76 6.06
CA PRO A 23 11.28 14.39 6.07
C PRO A 23 12.16 13.94 7.22
N GLY A 24 11.57 13.56 8.36
CA GLY A 24 12.29 13.09 9.55
C GLY A 24 13.05 11.80 9.24
N LEU A 25 12.35 10.80 8.72
CA LEU A 25 12.95 9.52 8.32
C LEU A 25 13.95 9.66 7.16
N ALA A 26 13.64 10.54 6.19
CA ALA A 26 14.55 10.85 5.09
C ALA A 26 15.87 11.43 5.60
N SER A 27 15.79 12.43 6.49
CA SER A 27 16.97 13.09 7.07
C SER A 27 17.78 12.16 7.98
N ALA A 28 17.12 11.23 8.68
CA ALA A 28 17.76 10.21 9.49
C ALA A 28 18.46 9.12 8.68
N GLY A 29 18.33 9.12 7.34
CA GLY A 29 19.01 8.16 6.46
C GLY A 29 18.50 6.72 6.57
N VAL A 30 17.32 6.51 7.17
CA VAL A 30 16.74 5.18 7.42
C VAL A 30 16.51 4.40 6.12
N ILE A 31 16.23 5.11 5.02
CA ILE A 31 15.99 4.53 3.69
C ILE A 31 17.28 4.07 3.01
N THR A 32 18.43 4.66 3.35
CA THR A 32 19.69 4.49 2.62
C THR A 32 20.12 3.03 2.43
N PRO A 33 20.09 2.16 3.45
CA PRO A 33 20.49 0.76 3.27
C PRO A 33 19.56 0.00 2.31
N ALA A 34 18.24 0.23 2.42
CA ALA A 34 17.25 -0.40 1.54
C ALA A 34 17.38 0.11 0.10
N ARG A 35 17.54 1.42 -0.08
CA ARG A 35 17.78 2.05 -1.39
C ARG A 35 19.01 1.48 -2.07
N ARG A 36 20.16 1.43 -1.38
CA ARG A 36 21.40 0.83 -1.93
C ARG A 36 21.21 -0.63 -2.31
N SER A 37 20.51 -1.41 -1.48
CA SER A 37 20.23 -2.82 -1.78
C SER A 37 19.35 -3.00 -3.02
N LEU A 38 18.42 -2.10 -3.27
CA LEU A 38 17.53 -2.12 -4.43
C LEU A 38 18.28 -1.67 -5.70
N GLU A 39 18.95 -0.52 -5.64
CA GLU A 39 19.74 0.03 -6.74
C GLU A 39 20.86 -0.94 -7.15
N GLY A 40 21.58 -1.52 -6.19
CA GLY A 40 22.60 -2.55 -6.43
C GLY A 40 22.05 -3.84 -7.06
N ALA A 41 20.73 -4.06 -7.01
CA ALA A 41 20.05 -5.17 -7.66
C ALA A 41 19.48 -4.80 -9.04
N GLY A 42 19.76 -3.60 -9.55
CA GLY A 42 19.26 -3.07 -10.83
C GLY A 42 17.83 -2.53 -10.77
N ILE A 43 17.31 -2.23 -9.58
CA ILE A 43 15.95 -1.71 -9.38
C ILE A 43 16.05 -0.18 -9.27
N GLY A 44 15.30 0.54 -10.11
CA GLY A 44 15.17 2.00 -10.00
C GLY A 44 14.41 2.37 -8.74
N VAL A 45 14.93 3.32 -7.96
CA VAL A 45 14.31 3.77 -6.70
C VAL A 45 14.15 5.28 -6.72
N GLU A 46 12.91 5.73 -6.65
CA GLU A 46 12.56 7.12 -6.38
C GLU A 46 12.06 7.29 -4.95
N VAL A 47 12.28 8.48 -4.38
CA VAL A 47 11.87 8.80 -3.01
C VAL A 47 11.04 10.07 -3.02
N PHE A 48 9.81 9.97 -2.51
CA PHE A 48 8.96 11.10 -2.17
C PHE A 48 8.96 11.28 -0.65
N SER A 49 9.55 12.37 -0.15
CA SER A 49 9.80 12.57 1.29
C SER A 49 8.99 13.69 1.94
N ASP A 50 8.02 14.27 1.23
CA ASP A 50 7.30 15.46 1.71
C ASP A 50 6.04 15.13 2.53
N VAL A 51 5.89 13.88 2.99
CA VAL A 51 4.73 13.50 3.79
C VAL A 51 4.77 14.17 5.16
N ARG A 52 3.67 14.84 5.50
CA ARG A 52 3.44 15.42 6.83
C ARG A 52 2.28 14.71 7.52
N ALA A 53 2.19 14.89 8.84
CA ALA A 53 1.02 14.43 9.60
C ALA A 53 -0.24 15.11 9.05
N ASP A 54 -1.31 14.32 8.89
CA ASP A 54 -2.55 14.72 8.20
C ASP A 54 -2.28 15.38 6.84
N PRO A 55 -1.76 14.61 5.86
CA PRO A 55 -1.19 15.17 4.65
C PRO A 55 -2.28 15.87 3.83
N PRO A 56 -2.06 17.14 3.42
CA PRO A 56 -2.99 17.82 2.54
C PRO A 56 -3.05 17.10 1.19
N GLU A 57 -4.15 17.28 0.46
CA GLU A 57 -4.36 16.64 -0.84
C GLU A 57 -3.22 16.92 -1.83
N SER A 58 -2.57 18.08 -1.74
CA SER A 58 -1.41 18.44 -2.56
C SER A 58 -0.21 17.52 -2.34
N VAL A 59 0.00 17.01 -1.13
CA VAL A 59 1.06 16.03 -0.82
C VAL A 59 0.73 14.69 -1.46
N VAL A 60 -0.53 14.27 -1.40
CA VAL A 60 -0.97 13.03 -2.08
C VAL A 60 -0.84 13.18 -3.60
N ALA A 61 -1.25 14.31 -4.16
CA ALA A 61 -1.09 14.60 -5.59
C ALA A 61 0.39 14.57 -6.01
N GLY A 62 1.29 15.13 -5.20
CA GLY A 62 2.74 15.06 -5.42
C GLY A 62 3.27 13.62 -5.42
N ALA A 63 2.82 12.78 -4.48
CA ALA A 63 3.17 11.37 -4.44
C ALA A 63 2.65 10.59 -5.66
N VAL A 64 1.44 10.89 -6.14
CA VAL A 64 0.86 10.32 -7.38
C VAL A 64 1.68 10.73 -8.60
N GLN A 65 2.06 12.01 -8.68
CA GLN A 65 2.87 12.52 -9.78
C GLN A 65 4.24 11.84 -9.79
N ALA A 66 4.89 11.70 -8.63
CA ALA A 66 6.16 10.98 -8.51
C ALA A 66 6.03 9.53 -8.97
N ALA A 67 4.98 8.82 -8.53
CA ALA A 67 4.71 7.44 -8.91
C ALA A 67 4.51 7.28 -10.43
N THR A 68 3.80 8.22 -11.04
CA THR A 68 3.50 8.22 -12.47
C THR A 68 4.76 8.55 -13.29
N ALA A 69 5.51 9.57 -12.87
CA ALA A 69 6.72 10.04 -13.56
C ALA A 69 7.82 8.97 -13.60
N CYS A 70 7.99 8.22 -12.51
CA CYS A 70 8.95 7.11 -12.47
C CYS A 70 8.37 5.77 -12.93
N ALA A 71 7.12 5.76 -13.40
CA ALA A 71 6.40 4.55 -13.80
C ALA A 71 6.53 3.43 -12.76
N ALA A 72 6.28 3.77 -11.49
CA ALA A 72 6.44 2.89 -10.35
C ALA A 72 5.59 1.62 -10.49
N GLU A 73 6.24 0.47 -10.32
CA GLU A 73 5.60 -0.84 -10.31
C GLU A 73 5.28 -1.30 -8.88
N VAL A 74 6.06 -0.79 -7.92
CA VAL A 74 5.89 -1.04 -6.50
C VAL A 74 5.98 0.31 -5.77
N ILE A 75 5.05 0.55 -4.85
CA ILE A 75 5.06 1.73 -3.98
C ILE A 75 5.16 1.26 -2.53
N VAL A 76 6.13 1.81 -1.79
CA VAL A 76 6.44 1.43 -0.41
C VAL A 76 6.25 2.64 0.49
N GLY A 77 5.32 2.57 1.42
CA GLY A 77 5.21 3.56 2.50
C GLY A 77 6.17 3.22 3.65
N LEU A 78 7.02 4.17 4.04
CA LEU A 78 7.92 4.04 5.19
C LEU A 78 7.72 5.23 6.14
N GLY A 79 7.26 4.96 7.36
CA GLY A 79 6.99 5.97 8.38
C GLY A 79 5.70 5.69 9.14
N GLY A 80 5.07 6.75 9.64
CA GLY A 80 3.79 6.67 10.36
C GLY A 80 2.57 6.42 9.45
N GLY A 81 1.38 6.52 10.06
CA GLY A 81 0.10 6.32 9.35
C GLY A 81 -0.05 7.18 8.10
N SER A 82 0.33 8.47 8.18
CA SER A 82 0.28 9.41 7.06
C SER A 82 1.12 8.97 5.85
N SER A 83 2.33 8.44 6.06
CA SER A 83 3.20 7.95 4.97
C SER A 83 2.64 6.70 4.32
N MET A 84 2.09 5.78 5.12
CA MET A 84 1.44 4.58 4.61
C MET A 84 0.13 4.88 3.86
N ASP A 85 -0.68 5.81 4.35
CA ASP A 85 -1.94 6.16 3.71
C ASP A 85 -1.71 6.96 2.43
N THR A 86 -0.73 7.87 2.42
CA THR A 86 -0.27 8.54 1.18
C THR A 86 0.21 7.51 0.17
N ALA A 87 0.98 6.49 0.58
CA ALA A 87 1.45 5.44 -0.31
C ALA A 87 0.30 4.61 -0.93
N LYS A 88 -0.73 4.27 -0.13
CA LYS A 88 -1.92 3.55 -0.63
C LYS A 88 -2.70 4.38 -1.65
N LEU A 89 -2.90 5.66 -1.36
CA LEU A 89 -3.58 6.58 -2.28
C LEU A 89 -2.77 6.76 -3.56
N ALA A 90 -1.46 6.92 -3.46
CA ALA A 90 -0.57 6.99 -4.62
C ALA A 90 -0.64 5.72 -5.48
N ALA A 91 -0.61 4.53 -4.85
CA ALA A 91 -0.71 3.25 -5.55
C ALA A 91 -2.04 3.08 -6.30
N LEU A 92 -3.12 3.53 -5.68
CA LEU A 92 -4.46 3.51 -6.27
C LEU A 92 -4.56 4.45 -7.46
N LEU A 93 -4.22 5.73 -7.24
CA LEU A 93 -4.43 6.83 -8.16
C LEU A 93 -3.47 6.80 -9.35
N ALA A 94 -2.23 6.32 -9.16
CA ALA A 94 -1.27 6.16 -10.27
C ALA A 94 -1.72 5.10 -11.29
N ARG A 95 -2.53 4.11 -10.87
CA ARG A 95 -3.04 3.04 -11.74
C ARG A 95 -4.47 3.29 -12.22
N THR A 96 -5.26 4.00 -11.41
CA THR A 96 -6.66 4.31 -11.68
C THR A 96 -6.88 5.80 -11.43
N PRO A 97 -6.52 6.67 -12.40
CA PRO A 97 -6.67 8.11 -12.23
C PRO A 97 -8.13 8.47 -11.94
N GLN A 98 -8.37 9.07 -10.78
CA GLN A 98 -9.68 9.56 -10.36
C GLN A 98 -9.48 10.80 -9.48
N PRO A 99 -10.43 11.75 -9.46
CA PRO A 99 -10.33 12.94 -8.61
C PRO A 99 -10.13 12.55 -7.14
N LEU A 100 -9.25 13.25 -6.42
CA LEU A 100 -8.97 13.00 -4.99
C LEU A 100 -10.25 13.08 -4.14
N ASP A 101 -11.15 14.03 -4.44
CA ASP A 101 -12.47 14.18 -3.83
C ASP A 101 -13.33 12.91 -3.89
N ASN A 102 -13.12 12.09 -4.93
CA ASN A 102 -13.82 10.82 -5.13
C ASN A 102 -13.15 9.64 -4.43
N VAL A 103 -12.03 9.86 -3.74
CA VAL A 103 -11.30 8.84 -2.95
C VAL A 103 -11.37 9.14 -1.46
N TYR A 104 -11.44 10.43 -1.08
CA TYR A 104 -11.66 10.83 0.31
C TYR A 104 -13.09 10.50 0.78
N GLY A 105 -13.18 9.69 1.84
CA GLY A 105 -14.42 9.21 2.44
C GLY A 105 -14.46 7.69 2.63
N ILE A 106 -15.34 7.22 3.51
CA ILE A 106 -15.51 5.78 3.76
C ILE A 106 -16.07 5.11 2.50
N ASP A 107 -15.42 4.06 2.00
CA ASP A 107 -15.86 3.20 0.88
C ASP A 107 -15.85 3.85 -0.53
N ARG A 108 -15.02 4.88 -0.74
CA ARG A 108 -14.95 5.60 -2.03
C ARG A 108 -13.77 5.19 -2.94
N ALA A 109 -12.70 4.66 -2.37
CA ALA A 109 -11.54 4.18 -3.12
C ALA A 109 -11.88 2.98 -4.03
N ARG A 110 -11.73 3.14 -5.34
CA ARG A 110 -11.92 2.07 -6.34
C ARG A 110 -10.59 1.69 -7.00
N GLY A 111 -10.21 0.42 -6.90
CA GLY A 111 -9.00 -0.15 -7.52
C GLY A 111 -8.08 -0.86 -6.53
N PRO A 112 -7.04 -1.57 -6.99
CA PRO A 112 -6.10 -2.26 -6.13
C PRO A 112 -5.25 -1.24 -5.35
N THR A 113 -5.27 -1.32 -4.02
CA THR A 113 -4.42 -0.53 -3.11
C THR A 113 -3.03 -1.14 -2.91
N ALA A 114 -2.82 -2.37 -3.38
CA ALA A 114 -1.51 -3.02 -3.44
C ALA A 114 -0.93 -2.88 -4.85
N ALA A 115 0.20 -2.17 -4.98
CA ALA A 115 0.95 -2.07 -6.23
C ALA A 115 1.86 -3.29 -6.39
N HIS A 116 1.38 -4.28 -7.13
CA HIS A 116 2.17 -5.41 -7.63
C HIS A 116 1.70 -5.76 -9.06
N PRO A 117 2.61 -5.89 -10.05
CA PRO A 117 2.29 -6.41 -11.38
C PRO A 117 1.78 -7.86 -11.27
N GLY A 118 0.47 -8.03 -11.18
CA GLY A 118 -0.17 -9.34 -11.02
C GLY A 118 -1.56 -9.32 -10.38
N ALA A 119 -2.01 -8.19 -9.82
CA ALA A 119 -3.35 -8.05 -9.26
C ALA A 119 -4.43 -8.02 -10.37
N HIS A 120 -4.77 -9.19 -10.92
CA HIS A 120 -5.92 -9.39 -11.79
C HIS A 120 -7.23 -9.41 -10.97
N HIS A 121 -8.28 -8.88 -11.59
CA HIS A 121 -9.58 -8.59 -11.03
C HIS A 121 -10.25 -9.78 -10.30
N GLY A 122 -10.25 -9.74 -8.97
CA GLY A 122 -11.19 -10.49 -8.14
C GLY A 122 -12.13 -9.53 -7.41
N ARG A 123 -13.39 -9.43 -7.84
CA ARG A 123 -14.42 -8.65 -7.14
C ARG A 123 -14.76 -9.31 -5.80
N HIS A 124 -13.96 -9.07 -4.76
CA HIS A 124 -14.35 -9.45 -3.41
C HIS A 124 -15.20 -8.34 -2.79
N ARG A 125 -16.52 -8.49 -2.90
CA ARG A 125 -17.47 -7.80 -2.01
C ARG A 125 -17.11 -8.21 -0.58
N PHE A 126 -16.61 -7.28 0.22
CA PHE A 126 -16.52 -7.46 1.67
C PHE A 126 -17.95 -7.52 2.23
N ARG A 127 -18.51 -8.73 2.34
CA ARG A 127 -19.70 -8.96 3.17
C ARG A 127 -19.23 -8.93 4.62
N LYS A 128 -19.59 -7.88 5.38
CA LYS A 128 -19.63 -7.95 6.84
C LYS A 128 -20.56 -9.10 7.22
N SER A 129 -20.00 -10.23 7.64
CA SER A 129 -20.74 -11.32 8.26
C SER A 129 -21.21 -10.86 9.62
N LEU A 130 -22.48 -10.46 9.73
CA LEU A 130 -23.19 -10.41 11.01
C LEU A 130 -23.40 -11.86 11.47
N PRO A 131 -23.14 -12.20 12.75
CA PRO A 131 -23.48 -13.52 13.27
C PRO A 131 -25.00 -13.64 13.44
N SER A 132 -25.61 -14.64 12.80
CA SER A 132 -27.00 -15.05 13.02
C SER A 132 -27.12 -15.91 14.28
N PRO A 133 -28.18 -15.77 15.10
CA PRO A 133 -28.37 -16.58 16.29
C PRO A 133 -29.12 -17.88 15.94
N SER A 134 -28.52 -19.04 16.20
CA SER A 134 -29.22 -20.34 16.14
C SER A 134 -28.65 -21.23 17.25
N SER A 135 -29.37 -21.45 18.35
CA SER A 135 -30.51 -22.37 18.52
C SER A 135 -30.07 -23.59 19.33
N ARG A 136 -30.71 -23.75 20.48
CA ARG A 136 -30.62 -24.82 21.48
C ARG A 136 -30.45 -26.22 20.87
N ARG A 137 -29.52 -27.01 21.42
CA ARG A 137 -29.53 -28.49 21.35
C ARG A 137 -30.22 -29.05 22.60
N PRO A 138 -31.16 -29.99 22.48
CA PRO A 138 -31.59 -30.82 23.63
C PRO A 138 -30.64 -32.02 23.82
N PRO A 139 -30.57 -32.59 25.04
CA PRO A 139 -29.61 -33.64 25.38
C PRO A 139 -30.09 -35.03 24.91
N THR A 140 -29.17 -35.78 24.30
CA THR A 140 -29.31 -37.22 24.07
C THR A 140 -28.94 -37.99 25.34
N ARG A 141 -29.82 -38.85 25.85
CA ARG A 141 -29.39 -39.96 26.72
C ARG A 141 -30.06 -41.27 26.31
N ARG A 142 -29.20 -42.28 26.18
CA ARG A 142 -29.39 -43.65 25.68
C ARG A 142 -30.39 -44.47 26.51
N ARG A 143 -31.04 -45.41 25.80
CA ARG A 143 -31.63 -46.64 26.36
C ARG A 143 -30.53 -47.55 26.95
N ALA A 144 -30.77 -48.02 28.17
CA ALA A 144 -30.61 -49.41 28.63
C ALA A 144 -31.51 -49.54 29.86
#